data_AF-A0A7W9M199-F1
#
_entry.id   AF-A0A7W9M199-F1
#
_cell.length_a   1.000
_cell.length_b   1.000
_cell.length_c   1.000
_cell.angle_alpha   90.00
_cell.angle_beta   90.00
_cell.angle_gamma   90.00
#
_symmetry.space_group_name_H-M   'P 1'
#
loop_
_entity.id
_entity.type
_entity.pdbx_description
1 polymer ?
#
loop_
_entity_poly.entity_id
_entity_poly.type
_entity_poly.pdbx_seq_one_letter_code
_entity_poly.pdbx_strand_id
1 'polypeptide(L)'
;MSGTHGLLPSTFPASSLEPFPRVDLTAETEQSAPDLWLPQARQALLGDGRGWPDHPRETPAELKPFLRAFGRLRTRIGHQIGGHAVPIQGPVEYEIANGALGGMHSWGDQSHDQEAGRWVLLAQFDSDSDAKMEWGDAGALYWLIRPEDLAAHRFGQVRLTVQC
;
A
#
# COMPACT_ATOMS: atom_id res chain seq x y z
N MET A 1 -35.92 -7.86 24.23
CA MET A 1 -35.52 -8.70 23.07
C MET A 1 -35.42 -7.78 21.88
N SER A 2 -34.22 -7.30 21.56
CA SER A 2 -33.97 -6.42 20.41
C SER A 2 -32.95 -7.13 19.52
N GLY A 3 -33.38 -7.48 18.31
CA GLY A 3 -32.66 -8.33 17.37
C GLY A 3 -31.54 -7.57 16.66
N THR A 4 -30.37 -8.19 16.65
CA THR A 4 -29.21 -7.87 15.83
C THR A 4 -29.54 -8.05 14.34
N HIS A 5 -29.44 -6.99 13.54
CA HIS A 5 -29.32 -7.10 12.09
C HIS A 5 -27.84 -7.25 11.73
N GLY A 6 -27.35 -8.48 11.82
CA GLY A 6 -26.12 -8.88 11.14
C GLY A 6 -26.43 -9.05 9.66
N LEU A 7 -25.99 -8.10 8.83
CA LEU A 7 -25.89 -8.31 7.40
C LEU A 7 -24.85 -9.41 7.16
N LEU A 8 -25.31 -10.63 6.86
CA LEU A 8 -24.46 -11.67 6.31
C LEU A 8 -23.96 -11.20 4.93
N PRO A 9 -22.66 -11.32 4.60
CA PRO A 9 -22.19 -11.04 3.26
C PRO A 9 -22.89 -11.99 2.28
N SER A 10 -23.52 -11.44 1.24
CA SER A 10 -24.14 -12.24 0.19
C SER A 10 -23.07 -13.09 -0.48
N THR A 11 -23.21 -14.41 -0.41
CA THR A 11 -22.38 -15.36 -1.13
C THR A 11 -22.74 -15.30 -2.62
N PHE A 12 -22.07 -14.42 -3.37
CA PHE A 12 -22.04 -14.54 -4.82
C PHE A 12 -21.29 -15.84 -5.17
N PRO A 13 -21.91 -16.77 -5.92
CA PRO A 13 -21.22 -17.99 -6.31
C PRO A 13 -20.10 -17.64 -7.29
N ALA A 14 -18.86 -18.02 -6.97
CA ALA A 14 -17.69 -17.76 -7.82
C ALA A 14 -17.86 -18.25 -9.28
N SER A 15 -18.78 -19.20 -9.52
CA SER A 15 -19.13 -19.73 -10.83
C SER A 15 -19.83 -18.72 -11.76
N SER A 16 -20.29 -17.57 -11.27
CA SER A 16 -20.92 -16.53 -12.10
C SER A 16 -19.96 -15.41 -12.53
N LEU A 17 -18.67 -15.51 -12.17
CA LEU A 17 -17.66 -14.52 -12.56
C LEU A 17 -16.95 -15.02 -13.82
N GLU A 18 -16.98 -14.20 -14.88
CA GLU A 18 -16.11 -14.40 -16.03
C GLU A 18 -14.68 -14.04 -15.62
N PRO A 19 -13.71 -14.97 -15.72
CA PRO A 19 -12.33 -14.66 -15.39
C PRO A 19 -11.75 -13.68 -16.42
N PHE A 20 -10.82 -12.84 -15.97
CA PHE A 20 -10.04 -12.01 -16.88
C PHE A 20 -9.27 -12.87 -17.90
N PRO A 21 -9.06 -12.35 -19.13
CA PRO A 21 -8.15 -12.94 -20.09
C PRO A 21 -6.84 -13.40 -19.46
N ARG A 22 -6.44 -14.63 -19.78
CA ARG A 22 -5.15 -15.15 -19.34
C ARG A 22 -4.03 -14.45 -20.12
N VAL A 23 -3.12 -13.83 -19.38
CA VAL A 23 -1.86 -13.29 -19.90
C VAL A 23 -0.73 -14.11 -19.30
N ASP A 24 0.21 -14.55 -20.14
CA ASP A 24 1.41 -15.23 -19.66
C ASP A 24 2.39 -14.19 -19.13
N LEU A 25 2.87 -14.40 -17.90
CA LEU A 25 3.76 -13.47 -17.21
C LEU A 25 5.16 -14.06 -17.08
N THR A 26 6.16 -13.17 -17.18
CA THR A 26 7.50 -13.41 -16.66
C THR A 26 7.73 -12.49 -15.45
N ALA A 27 8.65 -12.87 -14.58
CA ALA A 27 9.05 -12.04 -13.45
C ALA A 27 10.51 -11.65 -13.61
N GLU A 28 10.79 -10.37 -13.38
CA GLU A 28 12.15 -9.86 -13.25
C GLU A 28 12.36 -9.36 -11.83
N THR A 29 13.59 -9.50 -11.33
CA THR A 29 13.95 -8.93 -10.02
C THR A 29 14.34 -7.48 -10.22
N GLU A 30 13.59 -6.59 -9.60
CA GLU A 30 13.85 -5.14 -9.64
C GLU A 30 14.11 -4.58 -8.25
N GLN A 31 14.76 -3.42 -8.21
CA GLN A 31 14.87 -2.62 -7.00
C GLN A 31 13.56 -1.86 -6.78
N SER A 32 13.03 -1.95 -5.58
CA SER A 32 11.94 -1.09 -5.12
C SER A 32 12.43 -0.24 -3.95
N ALA A 33 11.72 0.85 -3.66
CA ALA A 33 12.05 1.75 -2.57
C ALA A 33 10.78 2.15 -1.81
N PRO A 34 10.87 2.37 -0.48
CA PRO A 34 9.72 2.76 0.32
C PRO A 34 9.19 4.12 -0.15
N ASP A 35 7.88 4.32 0.01
CA ASP A 35 7.32 5.65 -0.17
C ASP A 35 7.98 6.63 0.83
N LEU A 36 8.29 7.83 0.36
CA LEU A 36 9.06 8.82 1.11
C LEU A 36 8.30 9.36 2.33
N TRP A 37 6.99 9.16 2.37
CA TRP A 37 6.15 9.55 3.49
C TRP A 37 6.13 8.51 4.62
N LEU A 38 6.72 7.32 4.41
CA LEU A 38 6.81 6.30 5.46
C LEU A 38 7.79 6.70 6.58
N PRO A 39 7.52 6.34 7.85
CA PRO A 39 8.34 6.73 9.00
C PRO A 39 9.84 6.46 8.84
N GLN A 40 10.21 5.28 8.33
CA GLN A 40 11.61 4.90 8.11
C GLN A 40 12.30 5.74 7.04
N ALA A 41 11.58 6.10 5.96
CA ALA A 41 12.12 6.97 4.92
C ALA A 41 12.26 8.40 5.44
N ARG A 42 11.29 8.85 6.24
CA ARG A 42 11.33 10.16 6.89
C ARG A 42 12.51 10.28 7.85
N GLN A 43 12.71 9.29 8.71
CA GLN A 43 13.85 9.23 9.63
C GLN A 43 15.18 9.21 8.88
N ALA A 44 15.31 8.42 7.81
CA ALA A 44 16.53 8.36 7.02
C ALA A 44 16.89 9.69 6.33
N LEU A 45 15.88 10.50 5.96
CA LEU A 45 16.08 11.76 5.25
C LEU A 45 16.24 12.97 6.17
N LEU A 46 15.54 13.02 7.31
CA LEU A 46 15.52 14.18 8.20
C LEU A 46 16.22 13.97 9.55
N GLY A 47 16.51 12.74 9.94
CA GLY A 47 16.97 12.39 11.29
C GLY A 47 15.89 12.60 12.35
N ASP A 48 16.27 12.44 13.62
CA ASP A 48 15.34 12.40 14.76
C ASP A 48 14.83 13.78 15.22
N GLY A 49 15.31 14.88 14.62
CA GLY A 49 15.18 16.25 15.16
C GLY A 49 14.35 17.24 14.34
N ARG A 50 13.84 16.85 13.16
CA ARG A 50 13.02 17.75 12.32
C ARG A 50 11.64 17.16 12.12
N GLY A 51 10.62 17.96 12.46
CA GLY A 51 9.24 17.67 12.05
C GLY A 51 9.16 17.62 10.54
N TRP A 52 8.49 16.59 10.01
CA TRP A 52 8.27 16.50 8.58
C TRP A 52 7.11 17.44 8.21
N PRO A 53 7.17 18.11 7.05
CA PRO A 53 6.11 19.00 6.59
C PRO A 53 4.78 18.28 6.37
N ASP A 54 3.67 18.90 6.77
CA ASP A 54 2.32 18.33 6.57
C ASP A 54 1.96 18.21 5.07
N HIS A 55 2.67 18.95 4.22
CA HIS A 55 2.46 18.93 2.77
C HIS A 55 3.79 18.80 1.99
N PRO A 56 3.84 18.04 0.87
CA PRO A 56 4.99 18.00 -0.06
C PRO A 56 5.53 19.36 -0.56
N ARG A 57 4.78 20.46 -0.37
CA ARG A 57 5.17 21.82 -0.78
C ARG A 57 6.03 22.51 0.27
N GLU A 58 5.93 22.07 1.50
CA GLU A 58 6.68 22.53 2.65
C GLU A 58 8.00 21.74 2.82
N THR A 59 8.30 20.81 1.89
CA THR A 59 9.59 20.12 1.86
C THR A 59 10.77 21.12 1.84
N PRO A 60 11.75 20.96 2.75
CA PRO A 60 12.98 21.74 2.74
C PRO A 60 13.63 21.80 1.36
N ALA A 61 14.16 22.97 0.98
CA ALA A 61 14.68 23.21 -0.36
C ALA A 61 15.82 22.25 -0.73
N GLU A 62 16.63 21.87 0.25
CA GLU A 62 17.72 20.90 0.15
C GLU A 62 17.27 19.50 -0.28
N LEU A 63 16.04 19.09 0.05
CA LEU A 63 15.51 17.77 -0.32
C LEU A 63 14.83 17.76 -1.70
N LYS A 64 14.44 18.93 -2.24
CA LYS A 64 13.71 19.01 -3.52
C LYS A 64 14.44 18.34 -4.70
N PRO A 65 15.78 18.47 -4.87
CA PRO A 65 16.50 17.75 -5.92
C PRO A 65 16.40 16.23 -5.77
N PHE A 66 16.55 15.71 -4.54
CA PHE A 66 16.42 14.30 -4.24
C PHE A 66 15.01 13.78 -4.55
N LEU A 67 13.96 14.47 -4.06
CA LEU A 67 12.57 14.09 -4.33
C LEU A 67 12.27 14.01 -5.83
N ARG A 68 12.76 14.98 -6.61
CA ARG A 68 12.60 14.98 -8.07
C ARG A 68 13.35 13.83 -8.75
N ALA A 69 14.57 13.51 -8.29
CA ALA A 69 15.33 12.39 -8.82
C ALA A 69 14.62 11.06 -8.49
N PHE A 70 14.18 10.90 -7.24
CA PHE A 70 13.44 9.73 -6.77
C PHE A 70 12.14 9.52 -7.55
N GLY A 71 11.36 10.58 -7.76
CA GLY A 71 10.12 10.51 -8.56
C GLY A 71 10.33 10.09 -10.01
N ARG A 72 11.53 10.29 -10.58
CA ARG A 72 11.88 9.80 -11.92
C ARG A 72 12.30 8.32 -11.94
N LEU A 73 12.78 7.81 -10.80
CA LEU A 73 13.15 6.40 -10.62
C LEU A 73 11.95 5.52 -10.29
N ARG A 74 10.86 6.09 -9.75
CA ARG A 74 9.56 5.41 -9.65
C ARG A 74 8.96 5.25 -11.06
N THR A 75 9.54 4.37 -11.86
CA THR A 75 8.84 3.76 -12.98
C THR A 75 7.65 2.97 -12.41
N ARG A 76 6.51 2.96 -13.12
CA ARG A 76 5.36 2.13 -12.71
C ARG A 76 5.82 0.68 -12.71
N ILE A 77 6.08 0.13 -11.53
CA ILE A 77 6.05 -1.31 -11.34
C ILE A 77 4.56 -1.66 -11.39
N GLY A 78 4.16 -2.43 -12.39
CA GLY A 78 2.77 -2.86 -12.55
C GLY A 78 2.41 -3.90 -11.48
N HIS A 79 2.39 -5.17 -11.88
CA HIS A 79 2.21 -6.28 -10.94
C HIS A 79 3.53 -6.59 -10.23
N GLN A 80 3.50 -6.81 -8.91
CA GLN A 80 4.67 -7.21 -8.14
C GLN A 80 4.33 -8.11 -6.95
N ILE A 81 5.32 -8.94 -6.58
CA ILE A 81 5.31 -9.77 -5.37
C ILE A 81 6.46 -9.28 -4.48
N GLY A 82 6.16 -8.92 -3.24
CA GLY A 82 7.14 -8.34 -2.33
C GLY A 82 7.60 -6.93 -2.75
N GLY A 83 8.72 -6.49 -2.15
CA GLY A 83 9.26 -5.15 -2.34
C GLY A 83 8.47 -4.08 -1.59
N HIS A 84 8.50 -2.86 -2.10
CA HIS A 84 7.73 -1.71 -1.59
C HIS A 84 6.58 -1.38 -2.53
N ALA A 85 5.43 -1.00 -1.97
CA ALA A 85 4.28 -0.58 -2.74
C ALA A 85 4.61 0.62 -3.63
N VAL A 86 3.97 0.68 -4.80
CA VAL A 86 3.96 1.84 -5.68
C VAL A 86 2.58 2.49 -5.55
N PRO A 87 2.31 3.24 -4.45
CA PRO A 87 0.99 3.80 -4.20
C PRO A 87 0.59 4.85 -5.24
N ILE A 88 -0.73 4.98 -5.45
CA ILE A 88 -1.39 5.98 -6.30
C ILE A 88 -1.74 7.24 -5.50
N GLN A 89 -2.32 7.10 -4.31
CA GLN A 89 -2.84 8.24 -3.53
C GLN A 89 -1.94 8.62 -2.33
N GLY A 90 -1.27 7.64 -1.73
CA GLY A 90 -0.38 7.80 -0.57
C GLY A 90 0.05 6.43 -0.02
N PRO A 91 0.96 6.36 0.97
CA PRO A 91 1.47 5.07 1.44
C PRO A 91 0.33 4.19 1.94
N VAL A 92 0.17 3.03 1.29
CA VAL A 92 -0.88 2.05 1.58
C VAL A 92 -0.76 1.48 3.00
N GLU A 93 0.44 1.54 3.58
CA GLU A 93 0.73 1.16 4.96
C GLU A 93 -0.06 2.01 5.96
N TYR A 94 -0.26 3.31 5.69
CA TYR A 94 -1.06 4.18 6.56
C TYR A 94 -2.56 3.90 6.45
N GLU A 95 -3.06 3.50 5.29
CA GLU A 95 -4.45 3.07 5.12
C GLU A 95 -4.72 1.77 5.91
N ILE A 96 -3.81 0.80 5.81
CA ILE A 96 -3.90 -0.43 6.61
C ILE A 96 -3.75 -0.14 8.10
N ALA A 97 -2.86 0.76 8.49
CA ALA A 97 -2.69 1.15 9.88
C ALA A 97 -3.95 1.81 10.46
N ASN A 98 -4.63 2.68 9.69
CA ASN A 98 -5.93 3.24 10.09
C ASN A 98 -6.95 2.12 10.39
N GLY A 99 -7.05 1.13 9.49
CA GLY A 99 -7.91 -0.03 9.70
C GLY A 99 -7.52 -0.87 10.93
N ALA A 100 -6.22 -1.05 11.18
CA ALA A 100 -5.70 -1.83 12.31
C ALA A 100 -5.90 -1.13 13.66
N LEU A 101 -5.84 0.21 13.68
CA LEU A 101 -6.05 1.03 14.88
C LEU A 101 -7.52 1.39 15.12
N GLY A 102 -8.41 1.08 14.17
CA GLY A 102 -9.85 1.23 14.32
C GLY A 102 -10.39 2.61 13.97
N GLY A 103 -9.68 3.40 13.15
CA GLY A 103 -10.14 4.72 12.74
C GLY A 103 -9.11 5.52 11.96
N MET A 104 -9.49 6.75 11.60
CA MET A 104 -8.58 7.69 10.95
C MET A 104 -7.71 8.36 12.01
N HIS A 105 -6.40 8.33 11.79
CA HIS A 105 -5.42 9.01 12.65
C HIS A 105 -4.89 10.28 12.00
N SER A 106 -4.55 11.25 12.85
CA SER A 106 -3.88 12.47 12.40
C SER A 106 -2.48 12.14 11.92
N TRP A 107 -2.05 12.85 10.88
CA TRP A 107 -0.69 12.75 10.38
C TRP A 107 0.31 13.16 11.48
N GLY A 108 1.38 12.39 11.65
CA GLY A 108 2.35 12.59 12.74
C GLY A 108 1.94 12.00 14.10
N ASP A 109 0.80 11.31 14.21
CA ASP A 109 0.49 10.48 15.37
C ASP A 109 1.52 9.35 15.50
N GLN A 110 2.25 9.33 16.61
CA GLN A 110 3.31 8.35 16.87
C GLN A 110 2.79 6.91 16.80
N SER A 111 1.55 6.66 17.25
CA SER A 111 0.95 5.32 17.20
C SER A 111 0.63 4.88 15.77
N HIS A 112 0.20 5.82 14.93
CA HIS A 112 -0.06 5.60 13.51
C HIS A 112 1.22 5.31 12.73
N ASP A 113 2.27 6.09 13.00
CA ASP A 113 3.60 5.88 12.44
C ASP A 113 4.18 4.51 12.83
N GLN A 114 4.10 4.17 14.12
CA GLN A 114 4.55 2.87 14.61
C GLN A 114 3.80 1.72 13.94
N GLU A 115 2.47 1.84 13.80
CA GLU A 115 1.68 0.78 13.17
C GLU A 115 1.94 0.69 11.67
N ALA A 116 2.03 1.81 10.94
CA ALA A 116 2.34 1.82 9.51
C ALA A 116 3.69 1.15 9.21
N GLY A 117 4.70 1.38 10.04
CA GLY A 117 6.03 0.76 9.90
C GLY A 117 6.09 -0.76 10.08
N ARG A 118 4.97 -1.42 10.47
CA ARG A 118 4.92 -2.87 10.70
C ARG A 118 4.46 -3.68 9.50
N TRP A 119 3.99 -3.03 8.44
CA TRP A 119 3.41 -3.71 7.30
C TRP A 119 4.41 -3.78 6.15
N VAL A 120 4.48 -4.95 5.50
CA VAL A 120 5.25 -5.15 4.27
C VAL A 120 4.32 -5.59 3.14
N LEU A 121 4.64 -5.21 1.91
CA LEU A 121 3.89 -5.63 0.75
C LEU A 121 4.09 -7.13 0.52
N LEU A 122 2.98 -7.86 0.39
CA LEU A 122 2.95 -9.24 -0.07
C LEU A 122 2.78 -9.29 -1.58
N ALA A 123 1.79 -8.56 -2.11
CA ALA A 123 1.51 -8.48 -3.53
C ALA A 123 0.81 -7.17 -3.90
N GLN A 124 1.09 -6.67 -5.10
CA GLN A 124 0.38 -5.57 -5.73
C GLN A 124 -0.02 -5.99 -7.14
N PHE A 125 -1.26 -5.69 -7.51
CA PHE A 125 -1.80 -5.93 -8.85
C PHE A 125 -2.39 -4.62 -9.37
N ASP A 126 -1.72 -4.05 -10.37
CA ASP A 126 -2.16 -2.80 -11.02
C ASP A 126 -3.32 -3.11 -11.99
N SER A 127 -4.00 -2.07 -12.46
CA SER A 127 -4.84 -2.21 -13.65
C SER A 127 -3.95 -2.57 -14.86
N ASP A 128 -4.43 -3.46 -15.71
CA ASP A 128 -3.68 -4.06 -16.80
C ASP A 128 -4.55 -4.18 -18.06
N SER A 129 -4.18 -3.42 -19.10
CA SER A 129 -4.91 -3.41 -20.36
C SER A 129 -4.81 -4.72 -21.14
N ASP A 130 -3.70 -5.44 -21.03
CA ASP A 130 -3.48 -6.71 -21.74
C ASP A 130 -4.39 -7.80 -21.14
N ALA A 131 -4.54 -7.77 -19.82
CA ALA A 131 -5.47 -8.63 -19.09
C ALA A 131 -6.91 -8.08 -19.06
N LYS A 132 -7.17 -6.88 -19.62
CA LYS A 132 -8.46 -6.16 -19.50
C LYS A 132 -8.94 -6.04 -18.05
N MET A 133 -8.01 -5.84 -17.12
CA MET A 133 -8.23 -5.77 -15.69
C MET A 133 -8.18 -4.31 -15.25
N GLU A 134 -9.24 -3.83 -14.60
CA GLU A 134 -9.35 -2.44 -14.19
C GLU A 134 -9.91 -2.34 -12.76
N TRP A 135 -9.27 -1.51 -11.94
CA TRP A 135 -9.65 -1.28 -10.55
C TRP A 135 -10.08 0.19 -10.37
N GLY A 136 -11.38 0.47 -10.48
CA GLY A 136 -11.85 1.86 -10.42
C GLY A 136 -11.40 2.66 -11.66
N ASP A 137 -10.78 3.83 -11.45
CA ASP A 137 -10.20 4.67 -12.53
C ASP A 137 -8.70 4.37 -12.69
N ALA A 138 -8.38 3.20 -13.26
CA ALA A 138 -7.00 2.72 -13.42
C ALA A 138 -6.19 2.62 -12.11
N GLY A 139 -6.82 2.09 -11.06
CA GLY A 139 -6.24 1.85 -9.75
C GLY A 139 -5.43 0.56 -9.60
N ALA A 140 -5.06 0.24 -8.36
CA ALA A 140 -4.32 -0.97 -8.00
C ALA A 140 -4.79 -1.58 -6.68
N LEU A 141 -4.62 -2.90 -6.56
CA LEU A 141 -4.87 -3.68 -5.35
C LEU A 141 -3.57 -3.97 -4.61
N TYR A 142 -3.59 -3.89 -3.28
CA TYR A 142 -2.42 -4.10 -2.44
C TYR A 142 -2.73 -5.05 -1.28
N TRP A 143 -1.99 -6.14 -1.18
CA TRP A 143 -2.00 -7.05 -0.05
C TRP A 143 -0.79 -6.80 0.83
N LEU A 144 -1.01 -6.49 2.10
CA LEU A 144 0.03 -6.26 3.08
C LEU A 144 -0.07 -7.27 4.23
N ILE A 145 1.09 -7.63 4.78
CA ILE A 145 1.21 -8.58 5.88
C ILE A 145 2.28 -8.08 6.86
N ARG A 146 2.17 -8.46 8.13
CA ARG A 146 3.25 -8.21 9.08
C ARG A 146 4.38 -9.24 8.93
N PRO A 147 5.67 -8.87 9.07
CA PRO A 147 6.78 -9.80 8.94
C PRO A 147 6.65 -11.06 9.83
N GLU A 148 6.15 -10.92 11.06
CA GLU A 148 5.94 -12.03 11.99
C GLU A 148 4.83 -13.00 11.54
N ASP A 149 3.85 -12.51 10.78
CA ASP A 149 2.78 -13.33 10.22
C ASP A 149 3.24 -14.01 8.92
N LEU A 150 4.03 -13.31 8.10
CA LEU A 150 4.63 -13.87 6.90
C LEU A 150 5.58 -15.03 7.23
N ALA A 151 6.49 -14.84 8.19
CA ALA A 151 7.44 -15.87 8.62
C ALA A 151 6.75 -17.10 9.20
N ALA A 152 5.56 -16.93 9.78
CA ALA A 152 4.76 -18.02 10.35
C ALA A 152 3.68 -18.56 9.39
N HIS A 153 3.69 -18.13 8.12
CA HIS A 153 2.71 -18.50 7.10
C HIS A 153 1.25 -18.24 7.50
N ARG A 154 1.00 -17.22 8.34
CA ARG A 154 -0.35 -16.84 8.80
C ARG A 154 -1.03 -15.91 7.80
N PHE A 155 -1.24 -16.39 6.57
CA PHE A 155 -1.85 -15.59 5.49
C PHE A 155 -3.29 -15.15 5.77
N GLY A 156 -3.97 -15.71 6.78
CA GLY A 156 -5.23 -15.18 7.28
C GLY A 156 -5.12 -13.80 7.95
N GLN A 157 -3.91 -13.31 8.23
CA GLN A 157 -3.65 -11.98 8.79
C GLN A 157 -3.35 -10.91 7.73
N VAL A 158 -3.39 -11.27 6.44
CA VAL A 158 -3.19 -10.31 5.35
C VAL A 158 -4.29 -9.24 5.38
N ARG A 159 -3.94 -8.02 4.99
CA ARG A 159 -4.87 -6.92 4.80
C ARG A 159 -4.85 -6.48 3.34
N LEU A 160 -6.02 -6.16 2.81
CA LEU A 160 -6.21 -5.68 1.44
C LEU A 160 -6.61 -4.21 1.48
N THR A 161 -5.99 -3.38 0.64
CA THR A 161 -6.51 -2.05 0.28
C THR A 161 -6.50 -1.88 -1.24
N VAL A 162 -7.27 -0.91 -1.71
CA VAL A 162 -7.38 -0.51 -3.11
C VAL A 162 -7.23 1.01 -3.20
N GLN A 163 -6.47 1.48 -4.18
CA GLN A 163 -6.38 2.90 -4.51
C GLN A 163 -6.72 3.07 -6.00
N CYS A 164 -7.52 4.09 -6.33
CA CYS A 164 -7.86 4.49 -7.69
C CYS A 164 -8.09 6.01 -7.73
#